data_AF-A0A8T4W8L1-F1
#
_entry.id   AF-A0A8T4W8L1-F1
#
_cell.length_a   1.000
_cell.length_b   1.000
_cell.length_c   1.000
_cell.angle_alpha   90.00
_cell.angle_beta   90.00
_cell.angle_gamma   90.00
#
_symmetry.space_group_name_H-M   'P 1'
#
loop_
_entity.id
_entity.type
_entity.pdbx_description
1 polymer ?
#
loop_
_entity_poly.entity_id
_entity_poly.type
_entity_poly.pdbx_seq_one_letter_code
_entity_poly.pdbx_strand_id
1 'polypeptide(L)'
;MGFVNKIFGEKKRGDVGGYVDLEKYMESTSAEMPAKMHVRVGEIQRYEDLKQFTDYVYGGNVLLLDFSPIAEEEVLLKRVTNDLKSMVSEINGDIAGIGKNIMIVSPSDVKIDRRKLRGTFS
;
A
#
# COMPACT_ATOMS: atom_id res chain seq x y z
N MET A 1 -27.65 22.30 -70.42
CA MET A 1 -26.33 22.97 -70.35
C MET A 1 -26.05 23.24 -68.88
N GLY A 2 -24.96 22.71 -68.31
CA GLY A 2 -24.50 23.03 -66.95
C GLY A 2 -24.58 21.88 -65.95
N PHE A 3 -23.62 20.94 -66.00
CA PHE A 3 -23.21 20.15 -64.83
C PHE A 3 -21.70 19.88 -64.95
N VAL A 4 -20.91 20.84 -64.47
CA VAL A 4 -19.47 20.69 -64.21
C VAL A 4 -19.19 21.30 -62.85
N ASN A 5 -19.12 20.46 -61.81
CA ASN A 5 -18.00 20.50 -60.88
C ASN A 5 -18.07 19.40 -59.83
N LYS A 6 -16.86 19.07 -59.34
CA LYS A 6 -16.56 18.44 -58.04
C LYS A 6 -16.17 16.97 -58.06
N ILE A 7 -15.24 16.65 -58.96
CA ILE A 7 -14.29 15.56 -58.75
C ILE A 7 -13.04 16.19 -58.09
N PHE A 8 -13.08 16.30 -56.76
CA PHE A 8 -11.95 16.73 -55.93
C PHE A 8 -11.63 15.57 -54.99
N GLY A 9 -10.48 14.94 -55.22
CA GLY A 9 -10.00 13.78 -54.47
C GLY A 9 -8.50 13.69 -54.66
N GLU A 10 -7.81 14.55 -53.92
CA GLU A 10 -6.38 14.79 -53.95
C GLU A 10 -5.57 13.54 -53.56
N LYS A 11 -4.43 13.36 -54.23
CA LYS A 11 -3.50 12.23 -54.05
C LYS A 11 -2.71 12.35 -52.75
N LYS A 12 -2.55 11.22 -52.06
CA LYS A 12 -1.53 10.97 -51.03
C LYS A 12 -0.11 11.24 -51.54
N ARG A 13 0.69 11.90 -50.69
CA ARG A 13 2.16 11.80 -50.58
C ARG A 13 2.48 12.24 -49.14
N GLY A 14 2.62 11.34 -48.18
CA GLY A 14 3.83 10.55 -47.95
C GLY A 14 4.79 11.37 -47.11
N ASP A 15 4.77 11.20 -45.79
CA ASP A 15 5.85 11.63 -44.91
C ASP A 15 6.37 10.43 -44.11
N VAL A 16 7.68 10.35 -44.08
CA VAL A 16 8.52 9.24 -43.64
C VAL A 16 9.15 9.69 -42.34
N GLY A 17 8.80 9.04 -41.24
CA GLY A 17 9.44 9.35 -39.97
C GLY A 17 8.69 8.75 -38.80
N GLY A 18 8.83 7.43 -38.63
CA GLY A 18 8.54 6.78 -37.36
C GLY A 18 9.55 7.24 -36.30
N TYR A 19 9.44 8.49 -35.85
CA TYR A 19 10.07 8.92 -34.62
C TYR A 19 9.27 8.28 -33.50
N VAL A 20 9.81 7.18 -32.97
CA VAL A 20 9.41 6.72 -31.64
C VAL A 20 9.87 7.81 -30.69
N ASP A 21 8.89 8.51 -30.12
CA ASP A 21 9.12 9.49 -29.08
C ASP A 21 9.72 8.76 -27.86
N LEU A 22 11.06 8.80 -27.75
CA LEU A 22 11.80 8.10 -26.69
C LEU A 22 11.39 8.62 -25.30
N GLU A 23 10.88 9.85 -25.21
CA GLU A 23 10.39 10.44 -23.96
C GLU A 23 9.18 9.67 -23.43
N LYS A 24 8.24 9.27 -24.31
CA LYS A 24 7.11 8.40 -23.96
C LYS A 24 7.52 6.98 -23.57
N TYR A 25 8.59 6.45 -24.17
CA TYR A 25 9.13 5.14 -23.77
C TYR A 25 9.92 5.24 -22.44
N MET A 26 10.62 6.34 -22.18
CA MET A 26 11.31 6.57 -20.90
C MET A 26 10.33 6.84 -19.76
N GLU A 27 9.23 7.56 -20.00
CA GLU A 27 8.11 7.65 -19.04
C GLU A 27 7.51 6.27 -18.75
N SER A 28 7.41 5.39 -19.75
CA SER A 28 6.98 4.00 -19.54
C SER A 28 8.02 3.11 -18.84
N THR A 29 9.29 3.55 -18.79
CA THR A 29 10.39 2.82 -18.11
C THR A 29 10.51 3.21 -16.63
N SER A 30 9.80 4.26 -16.20
CA SER A 30 9.64 4.63 -14.79
C SER A 30 8.24 4.28 -14.27
N ALA A 31 7.61 3.24 -14.84
CA ALA A 31 6.51 2.58 -14.15
C ALA A 31 7.09 1.93 -12.89
N GLU A 32 7.08 2.66 -11.77
CA GLU A 32 7.35 2.11 -10.45
C GLU A 32 6.57 0.80 -10.36
N MET A 33 7.28 -0.33 -10.23
CA MET A 33 6.60 -1.60 -10.03
C MET A 33 5.76 -1.43 -8.77
N PRO A 34 4.44 -1.67 -8.82
CA PRO A 34 3.59 -1.47 -7.67
C PRO A 34 4.12 -2.31 -6.51
N ALA A 35 4.17 -1.71 -5.32
CA ALA A 35 4.67 -2.40 -4.14
C ALA A 35 3.79 -3.64 -3.87
N LYS A 36 4.44 -4.79 -3.69
CA LYS A 36 3.75 -6.05 -3.36
C LYS A 36 3.06 -6.00 -1.99
N MET A 37 3.60 -5.20 -1.08
CA MET A 37 3.12 -5.02 0.28
C MET A 37 3.26 -3.55 0.65
N HIS A 38 2.22 -2.98 1.23
CA HIS A 38 2.23 -1.63 1.78
C HIS A 38 2.36 -1.67 3.30
N VAL A 39 2.90 -0.60 3.85
CA VAL A 39 2.82 -0.31 5.29
C VAL A 39 1.88 0.89 5.45
N ARG A 40 0.87 0.77 6.30
CA ARG A 40 -0.06 1.87 6.60
C ARG A 40 -0.12 2.13 8.09
N VAL A 41 -0.23 3.41 8.43
CA VAL A 41 -0.53 3.85 9.78
C VAL A 41 -2.04 3.92 9.94
N GLY A 42 -2.57 3.28 10.98
CA GLY A 42 -3.95 3.41 11.42
C GLY A 42 -3.98 3.92 12.86
N GLU A 43 -5.02 4.65 13.23
CA GLU A 43 -5.28 5.09 14.59
C GLU A 43 -6.59 4.45 15.04
N ILE A 44 -6.57 3.71 16.16
CA ILE A 44 -7.78 3.12 16.71
C ILE A 44 -8.43 4.07 17.71
N GLN A 45 -9.68 4.44 17.44
CA GLN A 45 -10.48 5.30 18.32
C GLN A 45 -11.55 4.52 19.07
N ARG A 46 -12.02 3.41 18.48
CA ARG A 46 -13.06 2.54 19.05
C ARG A 46 -12.93 1.12 18.55
N TYR A 47 -13.65 0.19 19.19
CA TYR A 47 -13.57 -1.23 18.86
C TYR A 47 -13.96 -1.54 17.41
N GLU A 48 -14.92 -0.80 16.85
CA GLU A 48 -15.46 -1.02 15.50
C GLU A 48 -14.40 -0.81 14.40
N ASP A 49 -13.37 0.00 14.66
CA ASP A 49 -12.30 0.27 13.70
C ASP A 49 -11.44 -0.98 13.46
N LEU A 50 -11.44 -1.93 14.41
CA LEU A 50 -10.66 -3.15 14.35
C LEU A 50 -10.91 -3.96 13.07
N LYS A 51 -12.16 -4.00 12.59
CA LYS A 51 -12.50 -4.74 11.37
C LYS A 51 -11.72 -4.23 10.16
N GLN A 52 -11.62 -2.90 10.00
CA GLN A 52 -10.89 -2.31 8.88
C GLN A 52 -9.39 -2.65 8.95
N PHE A 53 -8.84 -2.66 10.16
CA PHE A 53 -7.44 -2.99 10.40
C PHE A 53 -7.12 -4.46 10.15
N THR A 54 -7.98 -5.38 10.59
CA THR A 54 -7.82 -6.80 10.30
C THR A 54 -7.92 -7.06 8.80
N ASP A 55 -8.92 -6.49 8.12
CA ASP A 55 -9.12 -6.65 6.67
C ASP A 55 -7.86 -6.18 5.89
N TYR A 56 -7.23 -5.09 6.34
CA TYR A 56 -6.00 -4.58 5.75
C TYR A 56 -4.81 -5.54 5.90
N VAL A 57 -4.65 -6.16 7.07
CA VAL A 57 -3.59 -7.14 7.34
C VAL A 57 -3.85 -8.45 6.58
N TYR A 58 -5.11 -8.93 6.53
CA TYR A 58 -5.51 -10.06 5.68
C TYR A 58 -5.19 -9.82 4.20
N GLY A 59 -5.23 -8.57 3.75
CA GLY A 59 -4.80 -8.16 2.40
C GLY A 59 -3.29 -8.23 2.15
N GLY A 60 -2.50 -8.80 3.07
CA GLY A 60 -1.05 -8.98 2.93
C GLY A 60 -0.24 -7.74 3.24
N ASN A 61 -0.78 -6.78 4.02
CA ASN A 61 -0.12 -5.51 4.34
C ASN A 61 0.25 -5.40 5.82
N VAL A 62 1.24 -4.57 6.12
CA VAL A 62 1.67 -4.30 7.50
C VAL A 62 0.95 -3.07 8.04
N LEU A 63 0.38 -3.19 9.23
CA LEU A 63 -0.26 -2.09 9.94
C LEU A 63 0.64 -1.58 11.07
N LEU A 64 0.86 -0.28 11.11
CA LEU A 64 1.32 0.43 12.30
C LEU A 64 0.09 1.05 12.97
N LEU A 65 -0.32 0.48 14.10
CA LEU A 65 -1.51 0.87 14.82
C LEU A 65 -1.15 1.81 15.97
N ASP A 66 -1.55 3.07 15.87
CA ASP A 66 -1.55 4.01 16.99
C ASP A 66 -2.77 3.74 17.87
N PHE A 67 -2.52 3.37 19.13
CA PHE A 67 -3.55 3.12 20.13
C PHE A 67 -3.61 4.22 21.20
N SER A 68 -2.93 5.35 20.98
CA SER A 68 -2.96 6.51 21.89
C SER A 68 -4.38 6.90 22.33
N PRO A 69 -5.41 6.94 21.47
CA PRO A 69 -6.75 7.36 21.88
C PRO A 69 -7.40 6.46 22.92
N ILE A 70 -7.08 5.16 22.89
CA ILE A 70 -7.66 4.14 23.80
C ILE A 70 -6.67 3.68 24.87
N ALA A 71 -5.52 4.35 25.01
CA ALA A 71 -4.42 3.89 25.87
C ALA A 71 -4.80 3.82 27.36
N GLU A 72 -5.69 4.71 27.82
CA GLU A 72 -6.19 4.74 29.20
C GLU A 72 -7.43 3.84 29.40
N GLU A 73 -8.03 3.34 28.32
CA GLU A 73 -9.18 2.43 28.37
C GLU A 73 -8.73 0.96 28.46
N GLU A 74 -8.22 0.55 29.63
CA GLU A 74 -7.57 -0.76 29.82
C GLU A 74 -8.38 -1.96 29.30
N VAL A 75 -9.71 -1.95 29.50
CA VAL A 75 -10.61 -3.02 29.05
C VAL A 75 -10.67 -3.08 27.53
N LEU A 76 -10.83 -1.93 26.87
CA LEU A 76 -10.89 -1.83 25.42
C LEU A 76 -9.53 -2.19 24.80
N LEU A 77 -8.43 -1.62 25.31
CA LEU A 77 -7.08 -1.90 24.85
C LEU A 77 -6.74 -3.40 24.96
N LYS A 78 -7.09 -4.03 26.08
CA LYS A 78 -6.88 -5.47 26.28
C LYS A 78 -7.67 -6.30 25.28
N ARG A 79 -8.93 -5.94 25.03
CA ARG A 79 -9.79 -6.63 24.05
C ARG A 79 -9.20 -6.51 22.65
N VAL A 80 -8.92 -5.30 22.18
CA VAL A 80 -8.27 -5.03 20.88
C VAL A 80 -6.98 -5.83 20.73
N THR A 81 -6.12 -5.79 21.75
CA THR A 81 -4.82 -6.50 21.72
C THR A 81 -5.00 -8.01 21.61
N ASN A 82 -5.98 -8.58 22.34
CA ASN A 82 -6.26 -10.02 22.30
C ASN A 82 -6.81 -10.45 20.94
N ASP A 83 -7.71 -9.67 20.36
CA ASP A 83 -8.30 -9.97 19.06
C ASP A 83 -7.24 -9.89 17.95
N LEU A 84 -6.37 -8.87 17.98
CA LEU A 84 -5.22 -8.78 17.08
C LEU A 84 -4.26 -9.96 17.25
N LYS A 85 -3.96 -10.39 18.49
CA LYS A 85 -3.11 -11.56 18.77
C LYS A 85 -3.71 -12.86 18.22
N SER A 86 -5.01 -13.06 18.40
CA SER A 86 -5.72 -14.23 17.85
C SER A 86 -5.64 -14.23 16.33
N MET A 87 -5.95 -13.09 15.70
CA MET A 87 -5.91 -12.93 14.24
C MET A 87 -4.51 -13.18 13.66
N VAL A 88 -3.44 -12.61 14.24
CA VAL A 88 -2.08 -12.90 13.74
C VAL A 88 -1.66 -14.35 13.98
N SER A 89 -2.18 -15.02 15.02
CA SER A 89 -1.94 -16.45 15.23
C SER A 89 -2.61 -17.30 14.16
N GLU A 90 -3.83 -16.94 13.74
CA GLU A 90 -4.58 -17.64 12.69
C GLU A 90 -3.88 -17.57 11.33
N ILE A 91 -3.32 -16.41 10.97
CA ILE A 91 -2.63 -16.20 9.68
C ILE A 91 -1.13 -16.48 9.74
N ASN A 92 -0.60 -16.94 10.88
CA ASN A 92 0.85 -17.04 11.11
C ASN A 92 1.59 -15.71 10.83
N GLY A 93 1.01 -14.58 11.22
CA GLY A 93 1.62 -13.25 11.23
C GLY A 93 2.43 -12.98 12.50
N ASP A 94 2.63 -11.71 12.83
CA ASP A 94 3.31 -11.31 14.08
C ASP A 94 2.75 -9.97 14.59
N ILE A 95 2.90 -9.72 15.90
CA ILE A 95 2.52 -8.47 16.55
C ILE A 95 3.55 -8.07 17.61
N ALA A 96 3.90 -6.79 17.65
CA ALA A 96 4.78 -6.25 18.69
C ALA A 96 4.44 -4.80 19.02
N GLY A 97 4.62 -4.42 20.29
CA GLY A 97 4.59 -3.02 20.71
C GLY A 97 5.87 -2.28 20.32
N ILE A 98 5.74 -1.06 19.83
CA ILE A 98 6.83 -0.12 19.52
C ILE A 98 6.64 1.14 20.35
N GLY A 99 7.62 1.46 21.19
CA GLY A 99 7.55 2.64 22.05
C GLY A 99 6.42 2.52 23.08
N LYS A 100 5.66 3.60 23.26
CA LYS A 100 4.56 3.65 24.25
C LYS A 100 3.20 3.29 23.66
N ASN A 101 2.89 3.80 22.47
CA ASN A 101 1.51 3.84 21.96
C ASN A 101 1.35 3.28 20.53
N ILE A 102 2.38 2.60 19.99
CA ILE A 102 2.30 2.00 18.65
C ILE A 102 2.36 0.48 18.78
N MET A 103 1.57 -0.23 17.99
CA MET A 103 1.75 -1.66 17.71
C MET A 103 2.03 -1.84 16.23
N ILE A 104 2.98 -2.71 15.89
CA ILE A 104 3.12 -3.23 14.54
C ILE A 104 2.38 -4.56 14.45
N VAL A 105 1.58 -4.73 13.40
CA VAL A 105 0.84 -5.95 13.08
C VAL A 105 1.22 -6.36 11.66
N SER A 106 1.82 -7.54 11.50
CA SER A 106 2.32 -8.03 10.22
C SER A 106 1.48 -9.18 9.67
N PRO A 107 1.36 -9.28 8.33
CA PRO A 107 0.65 -10.37 7.67
C PRO A 107 1.45 -11.68 7.73
N SER A 108 0.94 -12.73 7.09
CA SER A 108 1.68 -13.97 6.85
C SER A 108 3.03 -13.70 6.19
N ASP A 109 4.01 -14.56 6.45
CA ASP A 109 5.37 -14.51 5.89
C ASP A 109 6.21 -13.28 6.28
N VAL A 110 5.71 -12.41 7.16
CA VAL A 110 6.45 -11.27 7.72
C VAL A 110 6.53 -11.41 9.24
N LYS A 111 7.76 -11.48 9.78
CA LYS A 111 8.03 -11.60 11.22
C LYS A 111 8.80 -10.39 11.76
N ILE A 112 8.57 -10.06 13.02
CA ILE A 112 9.22 -8.94 13.69
C ILE A 112 10.44 -9.45 14.47
N ASP A 113 11.66 -9.15 13.99
CA ASP A 113 12.87 -9.39 14.79
C ASP A 113 12.90 -8.39 15.96
N ARG A 114 12.81 -8.90 17.18
CA ARG A 114 12.79 -8.11 18.42
C ARG A 114 14.20 -7.70 18.86
N ARG A 115 15.25 -8.20 18.19
CA ARG A 115 16.63 -7.75 18.41
C ARG A 115 16.87 -6.47 17.64
N LYS A 116 16.98 -5.37 18.38
CA LYS A 116 17.26 -4.06 17.80
C LYS A 116 18.65 -4.04 17.19
N LEU A 117 18.75 -3.66 15.92
CA LEU A 117 20.01 -3.22 15.33
C LEU A 117 20.42 -1.91 16.03
N ARG A 118 21.62 -1.88 16.60
CA ARG A 118 22.22 -0.69 17.20
C ARG A 118 23.45 -0.33 16.37
N GLY A 119 23.59 0.95 16.04
CA GLY A 119 24.83 1.44 15.43
C GLY A 119 26.01 1.19 16.36
N THR A 120 27.13 0.74 15.82
CA THR A 120 28.39 0.70 16.55
C THR A 120 28.95 2.12 16.54
N PHE A 121 28.99 2.77 17.70
CA PHE A 121 29.70 4.04 17.83
C PHE A 121 31.20 3.71 17.89
N SER A 122 31.97 4.13 16.89
CA SER A 122 33.43 4.19 16.90
C SER A 122 33.91 5.60 17.23
#